data_AF-A0A7S2ACY6-F1
#
_entry.id   AF-A0A7S2ACY6-F1
#
_cell.length_a   1.000
_cell.length_b   1.000
_cell.length_c   1.000
_cell.angle_alpha   90.00
_cell.angle_beta   90.00
_cell.angle_gamma   90.00
#
_symmetry.space_group_name_H-M   'P 1'
#
loop_
_entity.id
_entity.type
_entity.pdbx_description
1 polymer ?
#
loop_
_entity_poly.entity_id
_entity_poly.type
_entity_poly.pdbx_seq_one_letter_code
_entity_poly.pdbx_strand_id
1 'polypeptide(L)'
;GRLLADRETAGYWEKFYMKALGSPNQRLPNDANFSALWGMNEPMDRDIDAPEAWKTFTGEFSKGIVVGVIDTGIDYTHEDLRDNMWVNPNEIPDNGIDDDGNGFVDDV
;
A
#
# COMPACT_ATOMS: atom_id res chain seq x y z
N GLY A 1 41.65 2.13 10.52
CA GLY A 1 40.34 1.97 9.89
C GLY A 1 39.42 3.04 10.43
N ARG A 2 38.93 3.93 9.57
CA ARG A 2 38.11 5.07 9.97
C ARG A 2 36.65 4.62 10.03
N LEU A 3 36.03 4.68 11.21
CA LEU A 3 34.59 4.56 11.36
C LEU A 3 33.92 5.68 10.55
N LEU A 4 33.04 5.32 9.62
CA LEU A 4 32.39 6.24 8.70
C LEU A 4 30.93 6.58 9.07
N ALA A 5 30.44 6.17 10.25
CA ALA A 5 29.20 6.70 10.81
C ALA A 5 29.12 6.40 12.32
N ASP A 6 28.78 7.41 13.11
CA ASP A 6 28.35 7.26 14.50
C ASP A 6 26.82 7.09 14.55
N ARG A 7 26.31 6.63 15.69
CA ARG A 7 24.87 6.37 15.86
C ARG A 7 24.02 7.65 15.81
N GLU A 8 24.64 8.83 15.86
CA GLU A 8 23.97 10.13 15.74
C GLU A 8 23.81 10.57 14.28
N THR A 9 24.74 10.21 13.39
CA THR A 9 24.67 10.50 11.94
C THR A 9 23.63 9.64 11.20
N ALA A 10 23.24 8.49 11.75
CA ALA A 10 22.13 7.68 11.23
C ALA A 10 20.74 8.34 11.38
N GLY A 11 20.64 9.46 12.11
CA GLY A 11 19.41 10.23 12.29
C GLY A 11 19.03 11.15 11.12
N TYR A 12 19.90 11.32 10.12
CA TYR A 12 19.74 12.30 9.02
C TYR A 12 19.37 11.71 7.66
N TRP A 13 19.22 10.38 7.55
CA TRP A 13 18.62 9.79 6.35
C TRP A 13 17.12 9.96 6.44
N GLU A 14 16.56 10.70 5.48
CA GLU A 14 15.15 11.02 5.36
C GLU A 14 14.27 9.81 5.69
N LYS A 15 13.63 9.86 6.85
CA LYS A 15 12.55 8.95 7.16
C LYS A 15 11.42 9.29 6.20
N PHE A 16 11.29 8.50 5.15
CA PHE A 16 10.04 8.41 4.38
C PHE A 16 8.95 7.95 5.35
N TYR A 17 8.20 8.91 5.89
CA TYR A 17 6.98 8.61 6.61
C TYR A 17 5.93 8.22 5.58
N MET A 18 5.45 6.98 5.66
CA MET A 18 4.16 6.67 5.04
C MET A 18 3.12 7.56 5.71
N LYS A 19 2.49 8.42 4.92
CA LYS A 19 1.37 9.25 5.39
C LYS A 19 0.15 8.34 5.51
N ALA A 20 0.04 7.62 6.63
CA ALA A 20 -1.21 6.98 6.99
C ALA A 20 -2.28 8.08 7.15
N LEU A 21 -3.36 8.02 6.37
CA LEU A 21 -4.51 8.92 6.48
C LEU A 21 -5.41 8.58 7.68
N GLY A 22 -4.79 8.29 8.84
CA GLY A 22 -5.45 7.91 10.09
C GLY A 22 -4.65 8.35 11.32
N SER A 23 -5.33 8.43 12.47
CA SER A 23 -4.67 8.70 13.76
C SER A 23 -3.55 7.66 14.00
N PRO A 24 -2.42 8.00 14.66
CA PRO A 24 -1.31 7.06 14.94
C PRO A 24 -1.70 5.76 15.66
N ASN A 25 -2.93 5.68 16.20
CA ASN A 25 -3.50 4.52 16.88
C ASN A 25 -4.76 3.96 16.19
N GLN A 26 -5.05 4.38 14.96
CA GLN A 26 -6.21 3.91 14.22
C GLN A 26 -5.95 2.51 13.67
N ARG A 27 -6.46 1.50 14.39
CA ARG A 27 -6.38 0.08 14.01
C ARG A 27 -7.64 -0.46 13.34
N LEU A 28 -8.61 0.41 13.11
CA LEU A 28 -9.87 0.11 12.43
C LEU A 28 -10.08 1.10 11.28
N PRO A 29 -10.76 0.71 10.19
CA PRO A 29 -11.08 1.62 9.11
C PRO A 29 -11.91 2.81 9.61
N ASN A 30 -11.62 3.99 9.08
CA ASN A 30 -12.44 5.19 9.22
C ASN A 30 -13.48 5.34 8.10
N ASP A 31 -13.62 4.31 7.26
CA ASP A 31 -14.61 4.25 6.19
C ASP A 31 -16.04 4.23 6.79
N ALA A 32 -16.88 5.17 6.34
CA ALA A 32 -18.26 5.30 6.79
C ALA A 32 -19.10 4.03 6.50
N ASN A 33 -18.77 3.30 5.44
CA ASN A 33 -19.47 2.09 5.02
C ASN A 33 -18.83 0.80 5.57
N PHE A 34 -17.80 0.88 6.43
CA PHE A 34 -17.18 -0.33 6.99
C PHE A 34 -18.20 -1.26 7.67
N SER A 35 -19.21 -0.69 8.33
CA SER A 35 -20.31 -1.46 8.95
C SER A 35 -21.18 -2.26 7.98
N ALA A 36 -21.15 -1.93 6.68
CA ALA A 36 -21.87 -2.67 5.64
C ALA A 36 -21.06 -3.86 5.08
N LEU A 37 -19.75 -3.92 5.36
CA LEU A 37 -18.85 -4.98 4.90
C LEU A 37 -18.93 -6.19 5.84
N TRP A 38 -20.07 -6.88 5.82
CA TRP A 38 -20.38 -8.00 6.73
C TRP A 38 -19.29 -9.09 6.79
N GLY A 39 -18.62 -9.36 5.67
CA GLY A 39 -17.55 -10.37 5.61
C GLY A 39 -16.26 -9.94 6.32
N MET A 40 -16.10 -8.66 6.65
CA MET A 40 -14.94 -8.14 7.38
C MET A 40 -15.14 -8.16 8.89
N ASN A 41 -16.37 -7.93 9.36
CA ASN A 41 -16.71 -7.86 10.78
C ASN A 41 -18.23 -7.99 10.97
N GLU A 42 -18.69 -9.04 11.65
CA GLU A 42 -20.11 -9.25 12.01
C GLU A 42 -20.34 -9.73 13.45
N PRO A 43 -21.51 -9.44 14.06
CA PRO A 43 -21.74 -9.70 15.49
C PRO A 43 -21.75 -11.17 15.93
N MET A 44 -21.80 -12.12 14.99
CA MET A 44 -21.90 -13.55 15.28
C MET A 44 -20.63 -14.32 14.88
N ASP A 45 -19.53 -13.61 14.61
CA ASP A 45 -18.19 -14.20 14.46
C ASP A 45 -18.07 -15.16 13.24
N ARG A 46 -18.81 -14.90 12.16
CA ARG A 46 -18.67 -15.60 10.87
C ARG A 46 -18.12 -14.66 9.80
N ASP A 47 -17.09 -13.92 10.17
CA ASP A 47 -16.31 -13.08 9.27
C ASP A 47 -14.88 -13.64 9.15
N ILE A 48 -13.96 -12.80 8.66
CA ILE A 48 -12.54 -13.16 8.47
C ILE A 48 -11.62 -12.62 9.58
N ASP A 49 -12.18 -12.12 10.70
CA ASP A 49 -11.43 -11.55 11.82
C ASP A 49 -10.53 -10.37 11.42
N ALA A 50 -10.95 -9.54 10.45
CA ALA A 50 -10.11 -8.46 9.94
C ALA A 50 -9.72 -7.41 11.03
N PRO A 51 -10.66 -6.90 11.86
CA PRO A 51 -10.34 -6.01 12.98
C PRO A 51 -9.34 -6.62 13.98
N GLU A 52 -9.46 -7.90 14.26
CA GLU A 52 -8.62 -8.66 15.19
C GLU A 52 -7.20 -8.77 14.61
N ALA A 53 -7.09 -9.12 13.33
CA ALA A 53 -5.82 -9.17 12.62
C ALA A 53 -5.13 -7.80 12.64
N TRP A 54 -5.83 -6.71 12.30
CA TRP A 54 -5.28 -5.35 12.29
C TRP A 54 -4.91 -4.82 13.68
N LYS A 55 -5.48 -5.37 14.76
CA LYS A 55 -5.00 -5.09 16.13
C LYS A 55 -3.60 -5.69 16.37
N THR A 56 -3.25 -6.79 15.70
CA THR A 56 -1.98 -7.50 15.87
C THR A 56 -0.91 -7.10 14.85
N PHE A 57 -1.30 -6.74 13.63
CA PHE A 57 -0.40 -6.42 12.53
C PHE A 57 -1.08 -5.49 11.51
N THR A 58 -0.42 -4.38 11.13
CA THR A 58 -0.98 -3.42 10.16
C THR A 58 -0.22 -3.38 8.84
N GLY A 59 0.62 -4.38 8.56
CA GLY A 59 1.35 -4.47 7.29
C GLY A 59 2.74 -3.83 7.33
N GLU A 60 3.28 -3.47 8.50
CA GLU A 60 4.59 -2.82 8.63
C GLU A 60 5.73 -3.65 8.01
N PHE A 61 5.57 -4.97 7.97
CA PHE A 61 6.51 -5.93 7.35
C PHE A 61 6.12 -6.36 5.93
N SER A 62 4.97 -5.89 5.42
CA SER A 62 4.45 -6.21 4.08
C SER A 62 4.85 -5.18 3.01
N LYS A 63 5.77 -4.26 3.34
CA LYS A 63 6.29 -3.28 2.38
C LYS A 63 6.93 -4.01 1.20
N GLY A 64 6.38 -3.81 0.00
CA GLY A 64 6.88 -4.41 -1.24
C GLY A 64 6.12 -5.66 -1.71
N ILE A 65 5.03 -6.06 -1.06
CA ILE A 65 4.14 -7.08 -1.63
C ILE A 65 3.31 -6.45 -2.75
N VAL A 66 3.43 -7.01 -3.96
CA VAL A 66 2.62 -6.64 -5.13
C VAL A 66 1.62 -7.76 -5.40
N VAL A 67 0.34 -7.42 -5.56
CA VAL A 67 -0.74 -8.37 -5.84
C VAL A 67 -1.23 -8.15 -7.26
N GLY A 68 -1.07 -9.15 -8.13
CA GLY A 68 -1.61 -9.12 -9.49
C GLY A 68 -3.07 -9.54 -9.51
N VAL A 69 -3.93 -8.71 -10.12
CA VAL A 69 -5.36 -8.99 -10.29
C VAL A 69 -5.65 -9.19 -11.78
N ILE A 70 -6.24 -10.34 -12.13
CA ILE A 70 -6.67 -10.64 -13.51
C ILE A 70 -8.19 -10.51 -13.55
N ASP A 71 -8.68 -9.39 -14.06
CA ASP A 71 -10.10 -9.06 -14.20
C ASP A 71 -10.30 -8.18 -15.46
N THR A 72 -11.43 -7.49 -15.54
CA THR A 72 -11.83 -6.55 -16.60
C THR A 72 -11.07 -5.22 -16.59
N GLY A 73 -10.27 -4.96 -15.55
CA GLY A 73 -9.51 -3.73 -15.34
C GLY A 73 -9.77 -3.15 -13.95
N ILE A 74 -9.37 -1.90 -13.75
CA ILE A 74 -9.59 -1.13 -12.51
C ILE A 74 -9.76 0.35 -12.86
N ASP A 75 -10.59 1.06 -12.10
CA ASP A 75 -10.55 2.52 -12.11
C ASP A 75 -9.34 2.99 -11.27
N TYR A 76 -8.20 3.15 -11.94
CA TYR A 76 -6.96 3.57 -11.31
C TYR A 76 -7.00 5.02 -10.78
N THR A 77 -8.04 5.79 -11.11
CA THR A 77 -8.23 7.16 -10.62
C THR A 77 -9.13 7.24 -9.39
N HIS A 78 -9.77 6.13 -8.99
CA HIS A 78 -10.67 6.08 -7.84
C HIS A 78 -9.96 6.48 -6.54
N GLU A 79 -10.59 7.34 -5.74
CA GLU A 79 -9.94 7.98 -4.57
C GLU A 79 -9.49 6.98 -3.50
N ASP A 80 -10.25 5.90 -3.27
CA ASP A 80 -9.89 4.85 -2.31
C ASP A 80 -8.84 3.84 -2.83
N LEU A 81 -8.54 3.84 -4.14
CA LEU A 81 -7.69 2.83 -4.77
C LEU A 81 -6.36 3.40 -5.30
N ARG A 82 -6.36 4.64 -5.81
CA ARG A 82 -5.20 5.22 -6.52
C ARG A 82 -3.91 5.20 -5.71
N ASP A 83 -3.99 5.40 -4.39
CA ASP A 83 -2.82 5.44 -3.51
C ASP A 83 -2.26 4.02 -3.22
N ASN A 84 -3.03 2.97 -3.54
CA ASN A 84 -2.65 1.56 -3.40
C ASN A 84 -2.21 0.93 -4.73
N MET A 85 -2.27 1.66 -5.85
CA MET A 85 -1.88 1.12 -7.13
C MET A 85 -0.36 0.95 -7.22
N TRP A 86 0.07 -0.20 -7.75
CA TRP A 86 1.46 -0.38 -8.14
C TRP A 86 1.73 0.42 -9.43
N VAL A 87 2.86 1.11 -9.46
CA VAL A 87 3.36 1.86 -10.61
C VAL A 87 4.54 1.09 -11.16
N ASN A 88 4.60 0.89 -12.48
CA ASN A 88 5.72 0.19 -13.11
C ASN A 88 7.00 1.03 -13.00
N PRO A 89 7.99 0.63 -12.18
CA PRO A 89 9.20 1.42 -11.99
C PRO A 89 10.14 1.37 -13.20
N ASN A 90 9.86 0.51 -14.18
CA ASN A 90 10.69 0.36 -15.37
C ASN A 90 10.17 1.16 -16.57
N GLU A 91 8.99 1.77 -16.47
CA GLU A 91 8.40 2.61 -17.53
C GLU A 91 8.65 4.11 -17.28
N ILE A 92 8.89 4.86 -18.36
CA ILE A 92 8.97 6.32 -18.32
C ILE A 92 7.63 6.88 -18.81
N PRO A 93 6.86 7.60 -17.97
CA PRO A 93 5.56 8.11 -18.36
C PRO A 93 5.58 8.98 -19.63
N ASP A 94 4.59 8.74 -20.50
CA ASP A 94 4.26 9.55 -21.67
C ASP A 94 5.40 9.68 -22.70
N ASN A 95 6.28 8.68 -22.82
CA ASN A 95 7.37 8.69 -23.80
C ASN A 95 7.01 7.95 -25.10
N GLY A 96 5.92 7.17 -25.13
CA GLY A 96 5.46 6.41 -26.29
C GLY A 96 6.30 5.18 -26.60
N ILE A 97 7.07 4.69 -25.64
CA ILE A 97 8.01 3.56 -25.73
C ILE A 97 7.58 2.49 -24.71
N ASP A 98 7.84 1.24 -25.04
CA ASP A 98 7.83 0.11 -24.09
C ASP A 98 9.26 0.02 -23.53
N ASP A 99 9.50 0.62 -22.36
CA ASP A 99 10.85 0.79 -21.81
C ASP A 99 11.37 -0.52 -21.19
N ASP A 100 10.49 -1.40 -20.72
CA ASP A 100 10.85 -2.66 -20.07
C ASP A 100 10.79 -3.89 -21.02
N GLY A 101 10.23 -3.73 -22.22
CA GLY A 101 10.15 -4.73 -23.28
C GLY A 101 9.10 -5.82 -23.03
N ASN A 102 8.08 -5.56 -22.20
CA ASN A 102 7.05 -6.52 -21.83
C ASN A 102 5.90 -6.62 -22.86
N GLY A 103 5.90 -5.76 -23.89
CA GLY A 103 4.90 -5.71 -24.95
C GLY A 103 3.75 -4.73 -24.72
N PHE A 104 3.80 -3.93 -23.65
CA PHE A 104 2.87 -2.85 -23.35
C PHE A 104 3.61 -1.52 -23.39
N VAL A 105 3.01 -0.51 -24.02
CA VAL A 105 3.60 0.83 -24.15
C VAL A 105 3.01 1.72 -23.06
N ASP A 106 3.86 2.44 -22.33
CA ASP A 106 3.50 3.39 -21.27
C ASP A 106 2.55 2.79 -20.19
N ASP A 107 2.79 1.58 -19.68
CA ASP A 107 2.00 0.97 -18.59
C ASP A 107 2.43 1.43 -17.18
N VAL A 108 2.22 2.72 -16.91
CA VAL A 108 2.55 3.42 -15.65
C VAL A 108 1.45 3.42 -14.59
#